data_AF-A0A126R4X1-F1
#
_entry.id   AF-A0A126R4X1-F1
#
_cell.length_a   1.000
_cell.length_b   1.000
_cell.length_c   1.000
_cell.angle_alpha   90.00
_cell.angle_beta   90.00
_cell.angle_gamma   90.00
#
_symmetry.space_group_name_H-M   'P 1'
#
loop_
_entity.id
_entity.type
_entity.pdbx_description
1 polymer ?
#
loop_
_entity_poly.entity_id
_entity_poly.type
_entity_poly.pdbx_seq_one_letter_code
_entity_poly.pdbx_strand_id
1 'polypeptide(L)'
;MVTPVGRLPAMSLAVVGARFPNSDGSDRRREILLCVPGERVELRPEPHNKADARAVAVVSNRGVQIGYLTAERCGRISQLLEQCREVQAIFQQVSSSGAWIRVAFDGESPVLPATASEEDGCMDDGADTGFYPDEIWPDD
;
A
#
# COMPACT_ATOMS: atom_id res chain seq x y z
N MET A 1 -4.63 37.74 -10.47
CA MET A 1 -4.94 36.84 -9.34
C MET A 1 -4.57 35.44 -9.79
N VAL A 2 -3.50 34.86 -9.24
CA VAL A 2 -3.12 33.47 -9.54
C VAL A 2 -3.99 32.61 -8.63
N THR A 3 -4.89 31.82 -9.21
CA THR A 3 -5.63 30.79 -8.47
C THR A 3 -4.59 29.90 -7.79
N PRO A 4 -4.60 29.72 -6.45
CA PRO A 4 -3.74 28.74 -5.84
C PRO A 4 -4.11 27.40 -6.47
N VAL A 5 -3.15 26.78 -7.17
CA VAL A 5 -3.27 25.40 -7.62
C VAL A 5 -3.55 24.60 -6.34
N GLY A 6 -4.79 24.14 -6.19
CA GLY A 6 -5.24 23.48 -4.97
C GLY A 6 -4.31 22.31 -4.66
N ARG A 7 -3.83 22.24 -3.42
CA ARG A 7 -3.03 21.12 -2.92
C ARG A 7 -3.70 19.80 -3.26
N LEU A 8 -2.92 18.81 -3.70
CA LEU A 8 -3.45 17.48 -3.91
C LEU A 8 -3.54 16.71 -2.59
N PRO A 9 -4.70 16.11 -2.27
CA PRO A 9 -4.80 15.28 -1.08
C PRO A 9 -3.94 14.03 -1.21
N ALA A 10 -3.36 13.60 -0.08
CA ALA A 10 -2.69 12.32 0.02
C ALA A 10 -3.66 11.17 -0.30
N MET A 11 -3.15 10.12 -0.96
CA MET A 11 -3.97 9.00 -1.40
C MET A 11 -3.23 7.67 -1.30
N SER A 12 -4.00 6.58 -1.25
CA SER A 12 -3.44 5.23 -1.25
C SER A 12 -3.49 4.64 -2.66
N LEU A 13 -2.39 4.00 -3.07
CA LEU A 13 -2.22 3.42 -4.39
C LEU A 13 -1.87 1.93 -4.28
N ALA A 14 -2.47 1.14 -5.16
CA ALA A 14 -2.19 -0.28 -5.25
C ALA A 14 -0.88 -0.52 -6.01
N VAL A 15 -0.05 -1.39 -5.48
CA VAL A 15 1.16 -1.93 -6.10
C VAL A 15 0.86 -3.33 -6.60
N VAL A 16 1.01 -3.52 -7.90
CA VAL A 16 0.75 -4.80 -8.60
C VAL A 16 2.03 -5.42 -9.13
N GLY A 17 1.91 -6.67 -9.59
CA GLY A 17 3.00 -7.39 -10.23
C GLY A 17 3.96 -8.08 -9.25
N ALA A 18 3.57 -8.22 -7.98
CA ALA A 18 4.36 -8.89 -6.95
C ALA A 18 4.65 -10.37 -7.27
N ARG A 19 3.78 -11.04 -8.05
CA ARG A 19 3.98 -12.44 -8.45
C ARG A 19 5.08 -12.65 -9.49
N PHE A 20 5.60 -11.58 -10.09
CA PHE A 20 6.65 -11.66 -11.11
C PHE A 20 8.00 -11.36 -10.47
N PRO A 21 9.06 -12.11 -10.80
CA PRO A 21 10.40 -11.80 -10.33
C PRO A 21 10.91 -10.48 -10.94
N ASN A 22 11.87 -9.85 -10.27
CA ASN A 22 12.63 -8.73 -10.83
C ASN A 22 13.62 -9.22 -11.90
N SER A 23 14.13 -8.29 -12.71
CA SER A 23 15.12 -8.59 -13.77
C SER A 23 16.45 -9.10 -13.22
N ASP A 24 16.80 -8.74 -11.99
CA ASP A 24 17.97 -9.22 -11.25
C ASP A 24 17.74 -10.58 -10.54
N GLY A 25 16.54 -11.16 -10.69
CA GLY A 25 16.15 -12.43 -10.08
C GLY A 25 15.62 -12.31 -8.65
N SER A 26 15.56 -11.11 -8.05
CA SER A 26 14.99 -10.93 -6.73
C SER A 26 13.46 -11.14 -6.72
N ASP A 27 12.94 -11.62 -5.58
CA ASP A 27 11.51 -11.91 -5.40
C ASP A 27 10.79 -10.72 -4.76
N ARG A 28 9.89 -10.11 -5.53
CA ARG A 28 9.07 -8.97 -5.10
C ARG A 28 8.18 -9.28 -3.91
N ARG A 29 7.57 -10.46 -3.84
CA ARG A 29 6.71 -10.85 -2.70
C ARG A 29 7.51 -10.99 -1.43
N ARG A 30 8.67 -11.63 -1.52
CA ARG A 30 9.57 -11.75 -0.37
C ARG A 30 9.97 -10.37 0.13
N GLU A 31 10.29 -9.45 -0.78
CA GLU A 31 10.63 -8.08 -0.41
C GLU A 31 9.46 -7.32 0.23
N ILE A 32 8.24 -7.46 -0.30
CA ILE A 32 7.02 -6.87 0.28
C ILE A 32 6.81 -7.32 1.73
N LEU A 33 7.04 -8.61 2.03
CA LEU A 33 6.89 -9.14 3.38
C LEU A 33 7.95 -8.61 4.37
N LEU A 34 9.06 -8.06 3.86
CA LEU A 34 10.10 -7.42 4.67
C LEU A 34 9.85 -5.91 4.86
N CYS A 35 8.91 -5.32 4.14
CA CYS A 35 8.54 -3.91 4.31
C CYS A 35 7.71 -3.70 5.58
N VAL A 36 7.97 -2.60 6.27
CA VAL A 36 7.21 -2.19 7.45
C VAL A 36 6.28 -1.01 7.09
N PRO A 37 5.03 -0.97 7.58
CA PRO A 37 4.18 0.21 7.42
C PRO A 37 4.89 1.50 7.85
N GLY A 38 4.85 2.53 7.01
CA GLY A 38 5.54 3.80 7.21
C GLY A 38 6.96 3.85 6.63
N GLU A 39 7.53 2.72 6.23
CA GLU A 39 8.84 2.68 5.56
C GLU A 39 8.78 3.43 4.21
N ARG A 40 9.82 4.22 3.91
CA ARG A 40 9.89 4.93 2.63
C ARG A 40 9.93 3.97 1.46
N VAL A 41 9.23 4.35 0.39
CA VAL A 41 9.32 3.71 -0.92
C VAL A 41 9.61 4.76 -1.98
N GLU A 42 10.36 4.37 -3.00
CA GLU A 42 10.70 5.23 -4.12
C GLU A 42 9.79 4.92 -5.32
N LEU A 43 9.32 5.98 -5.99
CA LEU A 43 8.58 5.90 -7.24
C LEU A 43 9.54 6.22 -8.39
N ARG A 44 9.81 5.23 -9.24
CA ARG A 44 10.72 5.37 -10.39
C ARG A 44 9.94 5.27 -11.71
N PRO A 45 9.72 6.38 -12.44
CA PRO A 45 9.17 6.34 -13.78
C PRO A 45 10.06 5.52 -14.73
N GLU A 46 9.44 4.68 -15.56
CA GLU A 46 10.12 3.89 -16.59
C GLU A 46 9.57 4.27 -17.99
N PRO A 47 9.90 5.45 -18.53
CA PRO A 47 9.38 5.93 -19.82
C PRO A 47 9.74 5.03 -21.03
N HIS A 48 10.76 4.18 -20.87
CA HIS A 48 11.24 3.26 -21.89
C HIS A 48 10.80 1.80 -21.63
N ASN A 49 9.86 1.58 -20.70
CA ASN A 49 9.33 0.25 -20.44
C ASN A 49 8.58 -0.27 -21.69
N LYS A 50 8.91 -1.49 -22.11
CA LYS A 50 8.39 -2.09 -23.36
C LYS A 50 6.88 -2.35 -23.33
N ALA A 51 6.30 -2.52 -22.13
CA ALA A 51 4.89 -2.82 -21.95
C ALA A 51 4.05 -1.54 -21.81
N ASP A 52 4.53 -0.55 -21.06
CA ASP A 52 3.83 0.71 -20.82
C ASP A 52 4.81 1.84 -20.49
N ALA A 53 4.90 2.86 -21.35
CA ALA A 53 5.75 4.04 -21.14
C ALA A 53 5.32 4.91 -19.95
N ARG A 54 4.15 4.66 -19.35
CA ARG A 54 3.70 5.33 -18.12
C ARG A 54 3.95 4.50 -16.88
N ALA A 55 4.66 3.38 -16.99
CA ALA A 55 4.96 2.52 -15.86
C ALA A 55 5.78 3.28 -14.81
N VAL A 56 5.39 3.12 -13.56
CA VAL A 56 6.12 3.63 -12.40
C VAL A 56 6.45 2.44 -11.50
N ALA A 57 7.73 2.08 -11.44
CA ALA A 57 8.22 1.06 -10.54
C ALA A 57 8.18 1.58 -9.10
N VAL A 58 7.80 0.69 -8.17
CA VAL A 58 7.83 0.97 -6.74
C VAL A 58 8.98 0.18 -6.13
N VAL A 59 9.88 0.89 -5.46
CA VAL A 59 11.13 0.33 -4.93
C VAL A 59 11.16 0.52 -3.41
N SER A 60 11.51 -0.52 -2.67
CA SER A 60 11.65 -0.44 -1.21
C SER A 60 12.84 0.45 -0.82
N ASN A 61 12.92 0.84 0.46
CA ASN A 61 14.08 1.57 0.99
C ASN A 61 15.41 0.78 0.83
N ARG A 62 15.34 -0.55 0.69
CA ARG A 62 16.50 -1.43 0.44
C ARG A 62 16.92 -1.49 -1.02
N GLY A 63 16.25 -0.73 -1.90
CA GLY A 63 16.57 -0.67 -3.33
C GLY A 63 16.02 -1.82 -4.16
N VAL A 64 15.15 -2.66 -3.58
CA VAL A 64 14.54 -3.80 -4.27
C VAL A 64 13.16 -3.41 -4.78
N GLN A 65 12.89 -3.66 -6.06
CA GLN A 65 11.58 -3.39 -6.63
C GLN A 65 10.52 -4.33 -6.03
N ILE A 66 9.40 -3.77 -5.59
CA ILE A 66 8.26 -4.50 -5.02
C ILE A 66 7.07 -4.59 -5.99
N GLY A 67 7.09 -3.82 -7.07
CA GLY A 67 6.09 -3.92 -8.14
C GLY A 67 5.99 -2.66 -8.98
N TYR A 68 4.79 -2.42 -9.50
CA TYR A 68 4.42 -1.25 -10.29
C TYR A 68 3.11 -0.66 -9.78
N LEU A 69 2.90 0.64 -9.99
CA LEU A 69 1.57 1.24 -9.84
C LEU A 69 0.60 0.66 -10.90
N THR A 70 -0.70 0.59 -10.61
CA THR A 70 -1.69 0.10 -11.58
C THR A 70 -1.82 1.04 -12.78
N ALA A 71 -1.99 0.49 -13.99
CA ALA A 71 -2.09 1.27 -15.23
C ALA A 71 -3.19 2.37 -15.18
N GLU A 72 -4.32 2.07 -14.53
CA GLU A 72 -5.44 3.01 -14.35
C GLU A 72 -5.07 4.25 -13.52
N ARG A 73 -4.11 4.11 -12.59
CA ARG A 73 -3.62 5.19 -11.72
C ARG A 73 -2.28 5.78 -12.21
N CYS A 74 -1.47 5.00 -12.94
CA CYS A 74 -0.19 5.42 -13.53
C CYS A 74 -0.32 6.66 -14.40
N GLY A 75 -1.38 6.78 -15.21
CA GLY A 75 -1.53 7.92 -16.11
C GLY A 75 -1.49 9.28 -15.40
N ARG A 76 -2.21 9.42 -14.29
CA ARG A 76 -2.24 10.66 -13.50
C ARG A 76 -0.97 10.84 -12.68
N ILE A 77 -0.47 9.77 -12.06
CA ILE A 77 0.72 9.87 -11.20
C ILE A 77 1.99 10.12 -12.03
N SER A 78 2.16 9.46 -13.17
CA SER A 78 3.26 9.71 -14.11
C SER A 78 3.26 11.17 -14.56
N GLN A 79 2.11 11.71 -14.94
CA GLN A 79 2.00 13.14 -15.30
C GLN A 79 2.36 14.07 -14.14
N LEU A 80 2.00 13.74 -12.89
CA LEU A 80 2.38 14.55 -11.72
C LEU A 80 3.89 14.49 -11.45
N LEU A 81 4.51 13.32 -11.60
CA LEU A 81 5.95 13.14 -11.49
C LEU A 81 6.70 13.89 -12.61
N GLU A 82 6.20 13.80 -13.85
CA GLU A 82 6.73 14.52 -15.02
C GLU A 82 6.65 16.05 -14.87
N GLN A 83 5.65 16.55 -14.14
CA GLN A 83 5.50 17.97 -13.81
C GLN A 83 6.44 18.45 -12.68
N CYS A 84 7.44 17.65 -12.29
CA CYS A 84 8.37 17.93 -11.19
C CYS A 84 7.67 18.28 -9.86
N ARG A 85 6.52 17.69 -9.59
CA ARG A 85 5.86 17.82 -8.30
C ARG A 85 6.60 16.94 -7.31
N GLU A 86 6.92 17.47 -6.14
CA GLU A 86 7.50 16.66 -5.08
C GLU A 86 6.48 15.61 -4.64
N VAL A 87 6.82 14.34 -4.86
CA VAL A 87 6.00 13.19 -4.43
C VAL A 87 6.78 12.39 -3.41
N GLN A 88 6.17 12.18 -2.25
CA GLN A 88 6.71 11.32 -1.21
C GLN A 88 5.79 10.10 -1.04
N ALA A 89 6.39 8.93 -0.84
CA ALA A 89 5.66 7.69 -0.70
C ALA A 89 6.17 6.84 0.47
N ILE A 90 5.23 6.17 1.15
CA ILE A 90 5.52 5.18 2.20
C ILE A 90 4.76 3.88 1.94
N PHE A 91 5.33 2.77 2.37
CA PHE A 91 4.65 1.48 2.42
C PHE A 91 3.50 1.55 3.42
N GLN A 92 2.31 1.10 3.03
CA GLN A 92 1.13 1.10 3.89
C GLN A 92 0.89 -0.30 4.46
N GLN A 93 0.67 -1.29 3.59
CA GLN A 93 0.38 -2.66 4.01
C GLN A 93 0.55 -3.65 2.85
N VAL A 94 0.65 -4.93 3.19
CA VAL A 94 0.56 -6.04 2.23
C VAL A 94 -0.88 -6.15 1.69
N SER A 95 -1.02 -6.59 0.44
CA SER A 95 -2.32 -6.94 -0.16
C SER A 95 -2.27 -8.33 -0.78
N SER A 96 -3.44 -8.88 -1.14
CA SER A 96 -3.53 -10.22 -1.76
C SER A 96 -2.78 -10.33 -3.09
N SER A 97 -2.64 -9.22 -3.83
CA SER A 97 -2.01 -9.17 -5.15
C SER A 97 -0.65 -8.47 -5.17
N GLY A 98 -0.26 -7.83 -4.06
CA GLY A 98 0.99 -7.10 -3.92
C GLY A 98 1.02 -6.28 -2.64
N ALA A 99 0.91 -4.95 -2.77
CA ALA A 99 0.96 -4.05 -1.62
C ALA A 99 0.08 -2.80 -1.84
N TRP A 100 -0.09 -2.03 -0.77
CA TRP A 100 -0.60 -0.66 -0.80
C TRP A 100 0.50 0.29 -0.34
N ILE A 101 0.59 1.45 -1.00
CA ILE A 101 1.44 2.55 -0.58
C ILE A 101 0.61 3.80 -0.37
N ARG A 102 1.08 4.69 0.49
CA ARG A 102 0.51 6.03 0.70
C ARG A 102 1.40 7.05 0.02
N VAL A 103 0.81 7.94 -0.76
CA VAL A 103 1.53 9.04 -1.43
C VAL A 103 1.00 10.40 -0.98
N ALA A 104 1.91 11.36 -0.83
CA ALA A 104 1.63 12.77 -0.61
C ALA A 104 2.36 13.61 -1.66
N PHE A 105 1.87 14.82 -1.88
CA PHE A 105 2.29 15.71 -2.96
C PHE A 105 2.75 17.06 -2.39
N ASP A 106 3.42 17.85 -3.22
CA ASP A 106 3.71 19.26 -2.95
C ASP A 106 4.55 19.46 -1.66
N GLY A 107 5.47 18.52 -1.39
CA GLY A 107 6.40 18.56 -0.26
C GLY A 107 5.83 18.03 1.07
N GLU A 108 4.56 17.60 1.09
CA GLU A 108 3.95 17.02 2.29
C GLU A 108 4.48 15.61 2.59
N SER A 109 4.54 15.26 3.88
CA SER A 109 4.90 13.91 4.33
C SER A 109 3.66 13.01 4.36
N PRO A 110 3.68 11.85 3.68
CA PRO A 110 2.57 10.91 3.74
C PRO A 110 2.50 10.32 5.15
N VAL A 111 1.28 10.30 5.70
CA VAL A 111 0.99 9.67 6.99
C VAL A 111 0.11 8.45 6.73
N LEU A 112 0.40 7.36 7.43
CA LEU A 112 -0.48 6.18 7.39
C LEU A 112 -1.88 6.62 7.81
N PRO A 113 -2.94 6.21 7.09
CA PRO A 113 -4.29 6.39 7.62
C PRO A 113 -4.33 5.71 8.99
N ALA A 114 -5.05 6.30 9.94
CA ALA A 114 -5.41 5.57 11.16
C ALA A 114 -6.05 4.28 10.66
N THR A 115 -5.38 3.16 10.91
CA THR A 115 -5.94 1.85 10.62
C THR A 115 -7.30 1.89 11.29
N ALA A 116 -8.38 1.68 10.53
CA ALA A 116 -9.54 1.09 11.16
C ALA A 116 -9.00 -0.24 11.66
N SER A 117 -8.52 -0.24 12.91
CA SER A 117 -8.26 -1.43 13.67
C SER A 117 -9.48 -2.31 13.45
N GLU A 118 -9.28 -3.62 13.44
CA GLU A 118 -10.37 -4.58 13.58
C GLU A 118 -10.97 -4.46 15.01
N GLU A 119 -11.38 -3.25 15.38
CA GLU A 119 -12.07 -2.83 16.60
C GLU A 119 -13.41 -2.20 16.18
N ASP A 120 -14.07 -2.77 15.18
CA ASP A 120 -15.54 -2.75 15.09
C ASP A 120 -16.04 -4.16 15.41
N GLY A 121 -15.72 -4.58 16.63
CA GLY A 121 -16.36 -5.65 17.37
C GLY A 121 -16.82 -5.15 18.75
N CYS A 122 -17.15 -3.86 18.87
CA CYS A 122 -17.97 -3.35 19.96
C CYS A 122 -19.44 -3.39 19.50
N MET A 123 -20.02 -4.59 19.49
CA MET A 123 -21.47 -4.82 19.56
C MET A 123 -21.66 -5.65 20.84
N ASP A 124 -22.03 -4.99 21.93
CA ASP A 124 -23.41 -4.98 22.45
C ASP A 124 -23.73 -6.27 23.22
N ASP A 125 -23.54 -6.19 24.54
CA ASP A 125 -24.45 -6.64 25.59
C ASP A 125 -25.19 -7.99 25.37
N GLY A 126 -24.54 -9.10 25.75
CA GLY A 126 -25.27 -10.26 26.28
C GLY A 126 -25.63 -11.42 25.33
N ALA A 127 -24.82 -11.71 24.32
CA ALA A 127 -24.96 -12.97 23.58
C ALA A 127 -24.21 -14.12 24.27
N ASP A 128 -24.99 -15.05 24.82
CA ASP A 128 -24.65 -16.39 25.30
C ASP A 128 -23.52 -17.04 24.46
N THR A 129 -22.28 -16.90 24.91
CA THR A 129 -21.16 -17.73 24.45
C THR A 129 -21.52 -19.16 24.79
N GLY A 130 -22.00 -19.91 23.80
CA GLY A 130 -22.45 -21.31 23.87
C GLY A 130 -21.39 -22.32 24.30
N PHE A 131 -20.77 -22.06 25.44
CA PHE A 131 -19.95 -22.95 26.24
C PHE A 131 -20.82 -23.37 27.43
N TYR A 132 -21.62 -24.43 27.23
CA TYR A 132 -22.24 -25.14 28.34
C TYR A 132 -21.24 -26.17 28.83
N PRO A 133 -20.72 -26.09 30.07
CA PRO A 133 -19.97 -27.20 30.64
C PRO A 133 -20.89 -28.42 30.72
N ASP A 134 -20.42 -29.57 30.25
CA ASP A 134 -21.19 -30.82 30.31
C ASP A 134 -21.61 -31.12 31.76
N GLU A 135 -22.86 -31.55 31.96
CA GLU A 135 -23.38 -31.99 33.26
C GLU A 135 -22.57 -33.17 33.81
N ILE A 136 -22.00 -33.00 35.00
CA ILE A 136 -21.35 -34.08 35.74
C ILE A 136 -22.46 -34.88 36.43
N TRP A 137 -22.76 -36.08 35.93
CA TRP A 137 -23.67 -37.00 36.59
C TRP A 137 -23.00 -37.61 37.83
N PRO A 138 -23.67 -37.66 39.00
CA PRO A 138 -23.16 -38.40 40.14
C PRO A 138 -23.22 -39.91 39.84
N ASP A 139 -22.07 -40.58 39.96
CA ASP A 139 -21.98 -42.04 40.00
C ASP A 139 -22.64 -42.53 41.30
N ASP A 140 -23.74 -43.29 41.17
CA ASP A 140 -24.29 -44.16 42.21
C ASP A 140 -24.55 -45.55 41.63
#